data_AF-A0A2U1LKQ9-F1
#
_entry.id   AF-A0A2U1LKQ9-F1
#
_cell.length_a   1.000
_cell.length_b   1.000
_cell.length_c   1.000
_cell.angle_alpha   90.00
_cell.angle_beta   90.00
_cell.angle_gamma   90.00
#
_symmetry.space_group_name_H-M   'P 1'
#
loop_
_entity.id
_entity.type
_entity.pdbx_description
1 polymer ?
#
loop_
_entity_poly.entity_id
_entity_poly.type
_entity_poly.pdbx_seq_one_letter_code
_entity_poly.pdbx_strand_id
1 'polypeptide(L)'
;MNNNDNSDANSPILYDCVVCLCEVEPEDNEFKKLLNCNHGVQFHRGCIESWLKDHSTCPLCRSHVQRPVHQRLNAYMFKLRDNIVLYCNIALENVASSINGDCQDC
;
A
#
# COMPACT_ATOMS: atom_id res chain seq x y z
N MET A 1 -45.28 30.14 -30.66
CA MET A 1 -43.81 30.08 -30.59
C MET A 1 -43.45 29.66 -29.17
N ASN A 2 -43.11 28.40 -28.96
CA ASN A 2 -42.64 27.90 -27.67
C ASN A 2 -41.33 27.15 -27.95
N ASN A 3 -40.20 27.83 -27.74
CA ASN A 3 -38.90 27.18 -27.76
C ASN A 3 -38.39 27.18 -26.33
N ASN A 4 -38.73 26.09 -25.65
CA ASN A 4 -38.26 25.74 -24.34
C ASN A 4 -37.09 24.77 -24.53
N ASP A 5 -35.87 25.30 -24.65
CA ASP A 5 -34.64 24.50 -24.69
C ASP A 5 -33.86 24.74 -23.40
N ASN A 6 -34.29 24.03 -22.36
CA ASN A 6 -33.54 23.78 -21.12
C ASN A 6 -32.60 22.60 -21.38
N SER A 7 -31.28 22.75 -21.17
CA SER A 7 -30.24 21.68 -20.98
C SER A 7 -28.89 22.15 -21.60
N ASP A 8 -27.72 22.24 -20.97
CA ASP A 8 -27.16 21.58 -19.80
C ASP A 8 -26.00 22.42 -19.23
N ALA A 9 -26.19 23.02 -18.06
CA ALA A 9 -25.11 23.55 -17.23
C ALA A 9 -25.07 22.81 -15.90
N ASN A 10 -25.08 21.47 -15.93
CA ASN A 10 -24.82 20.64 -14.76
C ASN A 10 -24.50 19.19 -15.16
N SER A 11 -23.40 18.97 -15.88
CA SER A 11 -22.82 17.62 -15.90
C SER A 11 -22.03 17.44 -14.60
N PRO A 12 -22.41 16.53 -13.69
CA PRO A 12 -21.64 16.30 -12.47
C PRO A 12 -20.30 15.75 -12.91
N ILE A 13 -19.21 16.49 -12.65
CA ILE A 13 -17.87 16.00 -12.98
C ILE A 13 -17.60 14.78 -12.12
N LEU A 14 -17.81 13.60 -12.70
CA LEU A 14 -17.59 12.29 -12.09
C LEU A 14 -16.10 11.98 -12.19
N TYR A 15 -15.30 12.63 -11.36
CA TYR A 15 -13.92 12.19 -11.16
C TYR A 15 -13.95 10.84 -10.46
N ASP A 16 -13.65 9.77 -11.20
CA ASP A 16 -13.74 8.42 -10.66
C ASP A 16 -12.63 8.09 -9.67
N CYS A 17 -11.41 8.64 -9.83
CA CYS A 17 -10.33 8.50 -8.85
C CYS A 17 -10.15 9.78 -8.02
N VAL A 18 -10.51 9.72 -6.74
CA VAL A 18 -10.39 10.87 -5.82
C VAL A 18 -8.95 11.23 -5.41
N VAL A 19 -7.97 10.40 -5.77
CA VAL A 19 -6.56 10.66 -5.44
C VAL A 19 -5.90 11.51 -6.53
N CYS A 20 -6.13 11.19 -7.80
CA CYS A 20 -5.58 11.94 -8.93
C CYS A 20 -6.59 12.86 -9.62
N LEU A 21 -7.88 12.81 -9.23
CA LEU A 21 -8.98 13.56 -9.84
C LEU A 21 -9.11 13.29 -11.35
N CYS A 22 -8.96 12.03 -11.77
CA CYS A 22 -9.13 11.60 -13.16
C CYS A 22 -10.19 10.51 -13.26
N GLU A 23 -10.79 10.37 -14.46
CA GLU A 23 -11.65 9.25 -14.82
C GLU A 23 -10.89 7.92 -14.71
N VAL A 24 -11.59 6.86 -14.35
CA VAL A 24 -11.05 5.50 -14.17
C VAL A 24 -11.74 4.64 -15.21
N GLU A 25 -10.98 4.04 -16.13
CA GLU A 25 -11.55 3.13 -17.11
C GLU A 25 -11.97 1.82 -16.41
N PRO A 26 -13.24 1.38 -16.54
CA PRO A 26 -13.73 0.15 -15.93
C PRO A 26 -13.14 -1.12 -16.56
N GLU A 27 -12.47 -1.00 -17.71
CA GLU A 27 -11.78 -2.10 -18.41
C GLU A 27 -10.36 -2.31 -17.90
N ASP A 28 -9.79 -1.32 -17.19
CA ASP A 28 -8.54 -1.50 -16.49
C ASP A 28 -8.82 -2.40 -15.27
N ASN A 29 -8.31 -3.63 -15.28
CA ASN A 29 -8.32 -4.59 -14.14
C ASN A 29 -7.59 -4.07 -12.88
N GLU A 30 -7.32 -2.76 -12.82
CA GLU A 30 -6.54 -2.02 -11.84
C GLU A 30 -7.44 -1.23 -10.86
N PHE A 31 -8.74 -1.53 -10.76
CA PHE A 31 -9.57 -0.94 -9.69
C PHE A 31 -9.62 -1.85 -8.45
N LYS A 32 -9.27 -1.28 -7.28
CA LYS A 32 -9.41 -1.94 -5.97
C LYS A 32 -10.57 -1.34 -5.20
N LYS A 33 -11.65 -2.10 -5.02
CA LYS A 33 -12.69 -1.76 -4.05
C LYS A 33 -12.21 -2.07 -2.63
N LEU A 34 -12.28 -1.09 -1.74
CA LEU A 34 -12.05 -1.28 -0.32
C LEU A 34 -13.31 -1.90 0.30
N LEU A 35 -13.26 -3.19 0.65
CA LEU A 35 -14.38 -3.96 1.24
C LEU A 35 -14.86 -3.43 2.61
N ASN A 36 -14.08 -2.55 3.21
CA ASN A 36 -14.20 -2.07 4.58
C ASN A 36 -14.83 -0.66 4.69
N CYS A 37 -15.25 -0.08 3.56
CA CYS A 37 -16.19 1.05 3.55
C CYS A 37 -17.18 0.87 2.40
N ASN A 38 -18.49 1.06 2.64
CA ASN A 38 -19.54 0.97 1.61
C ASN A 38 -19.50 2.10 0.57
N HIS A 39 -18.42 2.89 0.54
CA HIS A 39 -18.16 3.83 -0.53
C HIS A 39 -17.62 3.02 -1.69
N GLY A 40 -18.46 2.79 -2.71
CA GLY A 40 -18.09 2.12 -3.96
C GLY A 40 -17.17 2.97 -4.82
N VAL A 41 -16.04 3.43 -4.27
CA VAL A 41 -15.12 4.35 -4.94
C VAL A 41 -14.13 3.60 -5.82
N GLN A 42 -13.93 4.15 -7.01
CA GLN A 42 -12.94 3.68 -7.97
C GLN A 42 -11.60 4.35 -7.63
N PHE A 43 -10.52 3.59 -7.68
CA PHE A 43 -9.17 4.13 -7.53
C PHE A 43 -8.30 3.42 -8.54
N HIS A 44 -7.41 4.15 -9.20
CA HIS A 44 -6.27 3.51 -9.85
C HIS A 44 -5.48 2.75 -8.79
N ARG A 45 -5.08 1.51 -9.09
CA ARG A 45 -4.25 0.67 -8.23
C ARG A 45 -3.00 1.41 -7.75
N GLY A 46 -2.30 2.09 -8.65
CA GLY A 46 -1.10 2.87 -8.30
C GLY A 46 -1.39 4.02 -7.32
N CYS A 47 -2.55 4.66 -7.46
CA CYS A 47 -2.97 5.74 -6.56
C CYS A 47 -3.27 5.21 -5.15
N ILE A 48 -4.04 4.13 -5.05
CA ILE A 48 -4.39 3.55 -3.73
C ILE A 48 -3.20 2.85 -3.08
N GLU A 49 -2.33 2.18 -3.84
CA GLU A 49 -1.11 1.57 -3.31
C GLU A 49 -0.15 2.62 -2.76
N SER A 50 0.02 3.75 -3.46
CA SER A 50 0.87 4.85 -2.99
C SER A 50 0.32 5.47 -1.72
N TRP A 51 -0.98 5.74 -1.66
CA TRP A 51 -1.63 6.24 -0.45
C TRP A 51 -1.46 5.28 0.75
N LEU A 52 -1.65 3.98 0.52
CA LEU A 52 -1.57 2.96 1.57
C LEU A 52 -0.14 2.66 2.06
N LYS A 53 0.90 3.20 1.42
CA LYS A 53 2.27 3.18 1.96
C LYS A 53 2.36 4.01 3.24
N ASP A 54 1.78 5.21 3.21
CA ASP A 54 1.91 6.20 4.28
C ASP A 54 0.68 6.25 5.21
N HIS A 55 -0.49 5.86 4.70
CA HIS A 55 -1.75 5.98 5.43
C HIS A 55 -2.52 4.66 5.45
N SER A 56 -2.95 4.17 6.61
CA SER A 56 -3.82 2.98 6.72
C SER A 56 -5.32 3.32 6.72
N THR A 57 -5.71 4.41 6.07
CA THR A 57 -7.07 4.95 6.11
C THR A 57 -7.60 5.22 4.70
N CYS A 58 -8.90 5.08 4.50
CA CYS A 58 -9.55 5.43 3.24
C CYS A 58 -9.38 6.94 2.95
N PRO A 59 -8.94 7.35 1.74
CA PRO A 59 -8.81 8.75 1.36
C PRO A 59 -10.13 9.53 1.46
N LEU A 60 -11.27 8.85 1.25
CA LEU A 60 -12.59 9.46 1.24
C LEU A 60 -13.16 9.68 2.65
N CYS A 61 -13.20 8.61 3.44
CA CYS A 61 -13.96 8.59 4.68
C CYS A 61 -13.10 8.38 5.93
N ARG A 62 -11.77 8.28 5.76
CA ARG A 62 -10.78 8.06 6.82
C ARG A 62 -10.98 6.78 7.65
N SER A 63 -11.89 5.90 7.25
CA SER A 63 -12.07 4.59 7.87
C SER A 63 -10.80 3.76 7.71
N HIS A 64 -10.42 3.04 8.77
CA HIS A 64 -9.23 2.22 8.75
C HIS A 64 -9.36 1.07 7.74
N VAL A 65 -8.32 0.91 6.93
CA VAL A 65 -8.18 -0.20 6.00
C VAL A 65 -7.44 -1.33 6.68
N GLN A 66 -8.18 -2.37 7.07
CA GLN A 66 -7.60 -3.62 7.56
C GLN A 66 -6.79 -4.24 6.41
N ARG A 67 -5.46 -4.25 6.54
CA ARG A 67 -4.61 -4.98 5.59
C ARG A 67 -4.99 -6.47 5.67
N PRO A 68 -5.20 -7.15 4.53
CA PRO A 68 -5.47 -8.58 4.52
C PRO A 68 -4.44 -9.34 5.37
N VAL A 69 -4.88 -10.39 6.06
CA VAL A 69 -4.02 -11.16 6.98
C VAL A 69 -2.72 -11.59 6.29
N HIS A 70 -2.78 -12.01 5.02
CA HIS A 70 -1.62 -12.37 4.21
C HIS A 70 -0.57 -11.24 4.11
N GLN A 71 -1.01 -9.99 3.94
CA GLN A 71 -0.10 -8.84 3.83
C GLN A 71 0.53 -8.47 5.18
N ARG A 72 -0.20 -8.68 6.29
CA ARG A 72 0.32 -8.51 7.65
C ARG A 72 1.36 -9.59 7.99
N LEU A 73 1.07 -10.84 7.63
CA LEU A 73 1.99 -11.97 7.82
C LEU A 73 3.26 -11.79 6.99
N ASN A 74 3.15 -11.36 5.73
CA ASN A 74 4.34 -11.11 4.90
C ASN A 74 5.27 -10.05 5.50
N ALA A 75 4.73 -8.95 6.05
CA ALA A 75 5.54 -7.94 6.73
C ALA A 75 6.23 -8.49 7.99
N TYR A 76 5.53 -9.33 8.76
CA TYR A 76 6.12 -10.02 9.92
C TYR A 76 7.23 -10.98 9.51
N MET A 77 7.01 -11.79 8.48
CA MET A 77 7.98 -12.75 7.97
C MET A 77 9.24 -12.06 7.42
N PHE A 78 9.08 -10.93 6.73
CA PHE A 78 10.22 -10.13 6.26
C PHE A 78 11.07 -9.65 7.44
N LYS A 79 10.44 -9.07 8.47
CA LYS A 79 11.13 -8.64 9.69
C LYS A 79 11.81 -9.80 10.41
N LEU A 80 11.14 -10.95 10.53
CA LEU A 80 11.72 -12.15 11.15
C LEU A 80 12.96 -12.60 10.40
N ARG A 81 12.90 -12.65 9.06
CA ARG A 81 14.04 -12.99 8.21
C ARG A 81 15.21 -12.04 8.45
N ASP A 82 14.98 -10.73 8.45
CA ASP A 82 16.04 -9.74 8.66
C ASP A 82 16.68 -9.89 10.05
N ASN A 83 15.88 -10.16 11.09
CA ASN A 83 16.40 -10.43 12.43
C ASN A 83 17.24 -11.72 12.48
N ILE A 84 16.81 -12.78 11.79
CA ILE A 84 17.57 -14.03 11.69
C ILE A 84 18.90 -13.78 11.00
N VAL A 85 18.89 -13.08 9.86
CA VAL A 85 20.12 -12.74 9.11
C VAL A 85 21.08 -11.92 9.98
N LEU A 86 20.56 -10.92 10.69
CA LEU A 86 21.35 -10.10 11.61
C LEU A 86 22.00 -10.96 12.71
N TYR A 87 21.21 -11.81 13.36
CA TYR A 87 21.72 -12.71 14.40
C TYR A 87 22.81 -13.65 13.86
N CYS A 88 22.59 -14.26 12.69
CA CYS A 88 23.55 -15.13 12.05
C CYS A 88 24.86 -14.39 11.72
N ASN A 89 24.77 -13.19 11.16
CA ASN A 89 25.96 -12.38 10.85
C ASN A 89 26.76 -12.05 12.12
N ILE A 90 26.08 -11.61 13.19
CA ILE A 90 26.72 -11.32 14.48
C ILE A 90 27.39 -12.58 15.05
N ALA A 91 26.70 -13.73 15.01
CA ALA A 91 27.26 -14.98 15.49
C ALA A 91 28.51 -15.40 14.69
N LEU A 92 28.49 -15.22 13.37
CA LEU A 92 29.64 -15.49 12.50
C LEU A 92 30.80 -14.55 12.79
N GLU A 93 30.55 -13.26 13.02
CA GLU A 93 31.59 -12.28 13.40
C GLU A 93 32.24 -12.63 14.74
N ASN A 94 31.45 -13.07 15.72
CA ASN A 94 31.97 -13.52 17.01
C ASN A 94 32.84 -14.78 16.88
N VAL A 95 32.41 -15.74 16.06
CA VAL A 95 33.22 -16.94 15.76
C VAL A 95 34.49 -16.52 15.02
N ALA A 96 34.40 -15.71 13.98
CA ALA A 96 35.54 -15.18 13.21
C ALA A 96 36.57 -14.48 14.10
N SER A 97 36.10 -13.70 15.08
CA SER A 97 36.95 -13.03 16.07
C SER A 97 37.61 -14.03 17.03
N SER A 98 36.97 -15.17 17.29
CA SER A 98 37.51 -16.24 18.16
C SER A 98 38.56 -17.10 17.45
N ILE A 99 38.46 -17.29 16.13
CA ILE A 99 39.47 -18.00 15.32
C ILE A 99 40.66 -17.12 14.95
N ASN A 100 40.45 -15.81 14.78
CA ASN A 100 41.52 -14.82 14.57
C ASN A 100 42.14 -14.33 15.89
N GLY A 101 41.73 -14.90 17.04
CA GLY A 101 42.42 -14.74 18.31
C GLY A 101 43.75 -15.47 18.25
N ASP A 102 44.77 -14.73 17.82
CA ASP A 102 46.15 -15.17 17.66
C ASP A 102 46.65 -16.02 18.84
N CYS A 103 47.21 -17.20 18.51
CA CYS A 103 48.22 -17.85 19.32
C CYS A 103 49.43 -16.91 19.36
N GLN A 104 49.51 -16.07 20.38
CA GLN A 104 50.59 -15.07 20.52
C GLN A 104 51.48 -15.32 21.73
N ASP A 105 51.58 -16.59 22.15
CA ASP A 105 52.53 -17.04 23.18
C ASP A 105 52.93 -18.51 22.94
N CYS A 106 53.61 -18.81 21.83
CA CYS A 106 54.41 -20.04 21.70
C CYS A 106 55.90 -19.72 21.57
#